data_AF-A0A1H4VIC3-F1
#
_entry.id   AF-A0A1H4VIC3-F1
#
_cell.length_a   1.000
_cell.length_b   1.000
_cell.length_c   1.000
_cell.angle_alpha   90.00
_cell.angle_beta   90.00
_cell.angle_gamma   90.00
#
_symmetry.space_group_name_H-M   'P 1'
#
loop_
_entity.id
_entity.type
_entity.pdbx_description
1 polymer ?
#
loop_
_entity_poly.entity_id
_entity_poly.type
_entity_poly.pdbx_seq_one_letter_code
_entity_poly.pdbx_strand_id
1 'polypeptide(L)'
;MSLEFALQAAKGLERDMLANEFLDAEAYGLSIDNIEDPHTVVAVQDDRVVHIGLSDGILRLPPEEVVDAINTGLFKSFAMNQARKHAPPQ
;
A
#
# COMPACT_ATOMS: atom_id res chain seq x y z
N MET A 1 9.61 30.51 -4.84
CA MET A 1 9.20 29.12 -5.14
C MET A 1 7.69 29.12 -5.29
N SER A 2 7.14 28.79 -6.46
CA SER A 2 5.69 28.90 -6.72
C SER A 2 4.96 27.65 -6.24
N LEU A 3 3.69 27.80 -5.88
CA LEU A 3 2.81 26.70 -5.44
C LEU A 3 2.73 25.58 -6.49
N GLU A 4 2.75 25.92 -7.78
CA GLU A 4 2.78 24.95 -8.88
C GLU A 4 4.04 24.08 -8.90
N PHE A 5 5.19 24.64 -8.52
CA PHE A 5 6.44 23.88 -8.45
C PHE A 5 6.41 22.84 -7.32
N ALA A 6 5.86 23.21 -6.16
CA ALA A 6 5.67 22.29 -5.04
C ALA A 6 4.66 21.18 -5.38
N LEU A 7 3.59 21.50 -6.10
CA LEU A 7 2.58 20.52 -6.51
C LEU A 7 3.11 19.54 -7.58
N GLN A 8 3.94 20.02 -8.51
CA GLN A 8 4.61 19.18 -9.50
C GLN A 8 5.66 18.27 -8.85
N ALA A 9 6.42 18.78 -7.88
CA ALA A 9 7.39 17.97 -7.12
C ALA A 9 6.70 16.88 -6.28
N ALA A 10 5.57 17.20 -5.64
CA ALA A 10 4.77 16.23 -4.90
C ALA A 10 4.20 15.13 -5.81
N LYS A 11 3.66 15.50 -6.98
CA LYS A 11 3.17 14.54 -7.98
C LYS A 11 4.28 13.69 -8.59
N GLY A 12 5.46 14.28 -8.82
CA GLY A 12 6.64 13.55 -9.27
C GLY A 12 7.11 12.55 -8.23
N LEU A 13 7.16 12.96 -6.96
CA LEU A 13 7.53 12.08 -5.85
C LEU A 13 6.52 10.94 -5.65
N GLU A 14 5.23 11.21 -5.69
CA GLU A 14 4.17 10.20 -5.60
C GLU A 14 4.26 9.20 -6.77
N ARG A 15 4.55 9.69 -7.98
CA ARG A 15 4.69 8.84 -9.17
C ARG A 15 5.98 8.02 -9.16
N ASP A 16 7.08 8.58 -8.68
CA ASP A 16 8.36 7.89 -8.54
C ASP A 16 8.35 6.90 -7.35
N MET A 17 7.60 7.19 -6.28
CA MET A 17 7.29 6.23 -5.22
C MET A 17 6.43 5.08 -5.77
N LEU A 18 5.34 5.37 -6.48
CA LEU A 18 4.51 4.34 -7.11
C LEU A 18 5.24 3.53 -8.20
N ALA A 19 6.20 4.12 -8.92
CA ALA A 19 6.96 3.42 -9.95
C ALA A 19 8.11 2.58 -9.38
N ASN A 20 8.79 3.04 -8.33
CA ASN A 20 9.95 2.35 -7.75
C ASN A 20 9.58 1.43 -6.56
N GLU A 21 8.56 1.73 -5.75
CA GLU A 21 8.17 0.88 -4.60
C GLU A 21 7.50 -0.43 -5.04
N PHE A 22 6.92 -0.50 -6.24
CA PHE A 22 6.30 -1.72 -6.77
C PHE A 22 7.26 -2.63 -7.55
N LEU A 23 8.41 -2.13 -8.02
CA LEU A 23 9.39 -2.94 -8.75
C LEU A 23 10.24 -3.83 -7.82
N ASP A 24 10.26 -3.53 -6.52
CA ASP A 24 10.81 -4.38 -5.46
C ASP A 24 9.71 -5.08 -4.63
N ALA A 25 8.56 -5.40 -5.24
CA ALA A 25 7.47 -6.16 -4.59
C ALA A 25 7.91 -7.49 -3.93
N GLU A 26 9.12 -7.99 -4.24
CA GLU A 26 9.73 -9.12 -3.54
C GLU A 26 10.10 -8.82 -2.07
N ALA A 27 10.31 -7.55 -1.72
CA ALA A 27 10.66 -7.10 -0.37
C ALA A 27 9.45 -6.75 0.52
N TYR A 28 8.23 -6.71 -0.04
CA TYR A 28 7.03 -6.27 0.66
C TYR A 28 6.00 -7.38 0.86
N GLY A 29 5.33 -7.37 2.01
CA GLY A 29 4.00 -7.95 2.16
C GLY A 29 2.98 -6.99 1.58
N LEU A 30 2.35 -7.35 0.46
CA LEU A 30 1.42 -6.49 -0.28
C LEU A 30 0.01 -7.11 -0.30
N SER A 31 -0.97 -6.38 0.20
CA SER A 31 -2.38 -6.74 0.06
C SER A 31 -3.11 -5.72 -0.80
N ILE A 32 -3.86 -6.23 -1.77
CA ILE A 32 -4.83 -5.49 -2.59
C ILE A 32 -6.17 -6.19 -2.42
N ASP A 33 -7.24 -5.45 -2.15
CA ASP A 33 -8.57 -6.02 -1.91
C ASP A 33 -9.26 -6.53 -3.18
N ASN A 34 -9.18 -5.78 -4.28
CA ASN A 34 -9.63 -6.18 -5.61
C ASN A 34 -8.61 -5.73 -6.67
N ILE A 35 -8.13 -6.64 -7.51
CA ILE A 35 -7.10 -6.32 -8.52
C ILE A 35 -7.65 -5.56 -9.74
N GLU A 36 -8.95 -5.71 -10.03
CA GLU A 36 -9.61 -5.02 -11.16
C GLU A 36 -10.11 -3.64 -10.78
N ASP A 37 -10.40 -3.42 -9.49
CA ASP A 37 -10.87 -2.15 -8.94
C ASP A 37 -10.38 -1.98 -7.49
N PRO A 38 -9.09 -1.68 -7.28
CA PRO A 38 -8.48 -1.66 -5.96
C PRO A 38 -9.00 -0.50 -5.12
N HIS A 39 -9.60 -0.84 -3.99
CA HIS A 39 -10.11 0.14 -3.04
C HIS A 39 -9.15 0.38 -1.88
N THR A 40 -8.34 -0.64 -1.54
CA THR A 40 -7.35 -0.62 -0.46
C THR A 40 -6.07 -1.30 -0.92
N VAL A 41 -4.94 -0.63 -0.70
CA VAL A 41 -3.60 -1.20 -0.89
C VAL A 41 -2.82 -1.04 0.41
N VAL A 42 -2.20 -2.10 0.89
CA VAL A 42 -1.34 -2.05 2.08
C VAL A 42 -0.01 -2.71 1.75
N ALA A 43 1.09 -2.02 2.08
CA ALA A 43 2.43 -2.57 1.97
C ALA A 43 3.13 -2.56 3.34
N VAL A 44 3.75 -3.69 3.67
CA VAL A 44 4.53 -3.92 4.89
C VAL A 44 5.94 -4.34 4.52
N GLN A 45 6.94 -3.71 5.14
CA GLN A 45 8.35 -4.07 5.05
C GLN A 45 8.94 -4.14 6.46
N ASP A 46 9.73 -5.17 6.76
CA ASP A 46 10.40 -5.29 8.06
C ASP A 46 9.47 -5.12 9.28
N ASP A 47 8.26 -5.69 9.19
CA ASP A 47 7.19 -5.59 10.20
C ASP A 47 6.70 -4.16 10.46
N ARG A 48 6.88 -3.26 9.50
CA ARG A 48 6.36 -1.90 9.53
C ARG A 48 5.48 -1.65 8.32
N VAL A 49 4.36 -0.98 8.54
CA VAL A 49 3.54 -0.46 7.45
C VAL A 49 4.31 0.68 6.80
N VAL A 50 4.58 0.56 5.50
CA VAL A 50 5.27 1.59 4.71
C VAL A 50 4.29 2.36 3.83
N HIS A 51 3.15 1.76 3.48
CA HIS A 51 2.14 2.38 2.65
C HIS A 51 0.73 1.87 2.96
N ILE A 52 -0.24 2.80 2.98
CA ILE A 52 -1.67 2.49 2.90
C ILE A 52 -2.28 3.42 1.85
N GLY A 53 -2.75 2.85 0.75
CA GLY A 53 -3.49 3.53 -0.30
C GLY A 53 -4.98 3.26 -0.15
N LEU A 54 -5.80 4.30 -0.26
CA LEU A 54 -7.26 4.23 -0.22
C LEU A 54 -7.83 4.93 -1.45
N SER A 55 -8.79 4.29 -2.12
CA SER A 55 -9.50 4.92 -3.22
C SER A 55 -10.56 5.92 -2.71
N ASP A 56 -10.92 6.91 -3.53
CA ASP A 56 -12.05 7.80 -3.23
C ASP A 56 -13.38 7.03 -3.08
N GLY A 57 -13.49 5.85 -3.71
CA GLY A 57 -14.67 4.99 -3.60
C GLY A 57 -14.86 4.47 -2.18
N ILE A 58 -13.77 4.02 -1.54
CA ILE A 58 -13.84 3.44 -0.19
C ILE A 58 -14.20 4.49 0.88
N LEU A 59 -13.77 5.74 0.68
CA LEU A 59 -14.05 6.84 1.61
C LEU A 59 -15.53 7.23 1.66
N ARG A 60 -16.36 6.71 0.75
CA ARG A 60 -17.81 6.91 0.73
C ARG A 60 -18.56 5.86 1.53
N LEU A 61 -17.90 4.79 1.96
CA LEU A 61 -18.48 3.74 2.78
C LEU A 61 -18.61 4.19 4.25
N PRO A 62 -19.46 3.52 5.04
CA PRO A 62 -19.49 3.71 6.48
C PRO A 62 -18.11 3.49 7.11
N PRO A 63 -17.73 4.28 8.14
CA PRO A 63 -16.40 4.19 8.75
C PRO A 63 -16.00 2.79 9.23
N GLU A 64 -16.96 2.01 9.71
CA GLU A 64 -16.76 0.62 10.13
C GLU A 64 -16.31 -0.29 8.99
N GLU A 65 -16.83 -0.08 7.77
CA GLU A 65 -16.46 -0.86 6.58
C GLU A 65 -15.06 -0.46 6.09
N VAL A 66 -14.73 0.84 6.13
CA VAL A 66 -13.39 1.33 5.79
C VAL A 66 -12.35 0.75 6.74
N VAL A 67 -12.64 0.74 8.05
CA VAL A 67 -11.76 0.16 9.06
C VAL A 67 -11.57 -1.34 8.86
N ASP A 68 -12.64 -2.08 8.53
CA ASP A 68 -12.56 -3.51 8.28
C ASP A 68 -11.70 -3.85 7.04
N ALA A 69 -11.84 -3.07 5.96
CA ALA A 69 -11.03 -3.22 4.76
C ALA A 69 -9.54 -2.96 5.03
N ILE A 70 -9.22 -1.88 5.76
CA ILE A 70 -7.85 -1.56 6.17
C ILE A 70 -7.27 -2.67 7.05
N ASN A 71 -8.02 -3.12 8.05
CA ASN A 71 -7.58 -4.18 8.97
C ASN A 71 -7.32 -5.49 8.22
N THR A 72 -8.19 -5.84 7.27
CA THR A 72 -8.01 -7.00 6.40
C THR A 72 -6.73 -6.88 5.58
N GLY A 73 -6.48 -5.70 4.99
CA GLY A 73 -5.27 -5.42 4.22
C GLY A 73 -3.99 -5.51 5.07
N LEU A 74 -4.02 -4.95 6.28
CA LEU A 74 -2.92 -5.04 7.24
C LEU A 74 -2.63 -6.50 7.60
N PHE A 75 -3.65 -7.25 8.00
CA PHE A 75 -3.48 -8.65 8.40
C PHE A 75 -2.84 -9.49 7.30
N LYS A 76 -3.35 -9.38 6.06
CA LYS A 76 -2.80 -10.10 4.89
C LYS A 76 -1.36 -9.72 4.62
N SER A 77 -1.04 -8.42 4.64
CA SER A 77 0.30 -7.90 4.36
C SER A 77 1.32 -8.35 5.39
N PHE A 78 0.97 -8.29 6.68
CA PHE A 78 1.83 -8.80 7.75
C PHE A 78 2.03 -10.32 7.66
N ALA A 79 0.97 -11.09 7.37
CA ALA A 79 1.08 -12.53 7.21
C ALA A 79 2.01 -12.90 6.03
N MET A 80 1.91 -12.20 4.90
CA MET A 80 2.78 -12.38 3.75
C MET A 80 4.24 -12.00 4.06
N ASN A 81 4.47 -10.88 4.75
CA ASN A 81 5.80 -10.46 5.17
C ASN A 81 6.46 -11.51 6.09
N GLN A 82 5.70 -12.05 7.05
CA GLN A 82 6.18 -13.09 7.95
C GLN A 82 6.47 -14.40 7.21
N ALA A 83 5.58 -14.84 6.32
CA ALA A 83 5.80 -16.04 5.52
C ALA A 83 7.09 -15.97 4.69
N ARG A 84 7.42 -14.78 4.14
CA ARG A 84 8.68 -14.54 3.43
C ARG A 84 9.91 -14.65 4.34
N LYS A 85 9.87 -14.03 5.52
CA LYS A 85 10.98 -14.10 6.50
C LYS A 85 11.32 -15.53 6.95
N HIS A 86 10.33 -16.42 6.91
CA HIS A 86 10.48 -17.82 7.33
C HIS A 86 10.62 -18.79 6.14
N ALA A 87 10.63 -18.28 4.89
CA ALA A 87 10.88 -19.09 3.72
C ALA A 87 12.35 -19.53 3.70
N PRO A 88 12.66 -20.81 3.44
CA PRO A 88 14.04 -21.26 3.30
C PRO A 88 14.73 -20.52 2.15
N PRO A 89 16.03 -20.18 2.27
CA PRO A 89 16.78 -19.55 1.19
C PRO A 89 16.76 -20.48 -0.04
N GLN A 90 16.46 -19.91 -1.21
CA GLN A 90 16.49 -20.60 -2.50
C GLN A 90 17.92 -20.82 -2.98
#